data_AF-A0A1V4JGX6-F1
#
_entry.id   AF-A0A1V4JGX6-F1
#
_cell.length_a   1.000
_cell.length_b   1.000
_cell.length_c   1.000
_cell.angle_alpha   90.00
_cell.angle_beta   90.00
_cell.angle_gamma   90.00
#
_symmetry.space_group_name_H-M   'P 1'
#
loop_
_entity.id
_entity.type
_entity.pdbx_description
1 polymer ?
#
loop_
_entity_poly.entity_id
_entity_poly.type
_entity_poly.pdbx_seq_one_letter_code
_entity_poly.pdbx_strand_id
1 'polypeptide(L)'
;MRGDWGGAGARPISPPLTSLLQTVSINKAINAQEVAVKEKHARTCILGTHHEKGAQTFWSVVNRLPLSGNAVLCWKFCHVFHKLLRDGHSNVLKDSVRYKNELSDMSRMWFSA
;
A
#
# COMPACT_ATOMS: atom_id res chain seq x y z
N MET A 1 -29.08 -43.47 7.81
CA MET A 1 -28.16 -43.08 8.90
C MET A 1 -27.06 -42.25 8.26
N ARG A 2 -27.13 -40.90 8.28
CA ARG A 2 -26.44 -40.00 9.24
C ARG A 2 -25.04 -40.54 9.59
N GLY A 3 -23.90 -39.89 9.32
CA GLY A 3 -23.52 -38.63 8.69
C GLY A 3 -22.01 -38.46 8.93
N ASP A 4 -21.33 -37.55 8.24
CA ASP A 4 -20.24 -36.78 8.86
C ASP A 4 -20.00 -35.48 8.10
N TRP A 5 -19.97 -34.39 8.86
CA TRP A 5 -19.74 -33.04 8.41
C TRP A 5 -18.24 -32.74 8.53
N GLY A 6 -17.61 -32.26 7.46
CA GLY A 6 -16.20 -31.90 7.51
C GLY A 6 -15.83 -30.82 6.51
N GLY A 7 -16.60 -29.72 6.48
CA GLY A 7 -16.24 -28.51 5.75
C GLY A 7 -14.88 -28.01 6.23
N ALA A 8 -13.84 -28.25 5.44
CA ALA A 8 -12.56 -27.58 5.56
C ALA A 8 -12.76 -26.12 5.15
N GLY A 9 -13.30 -25.33 6.09
CA GLY A 9 -13.19 -23.88 6.04
C GLY A 9 -11.70 -23.56 5.99
N ALA A 10 -11.22 -23.18 4.81
CA ALA A 10 -9.90 -22.61 4.61
C ALA A 10 -9.77 -21.46 5.61
N ARG A 11 -9.03 -21.71 6.70
CA ARG A 11 -8.68 -20.65 7.64
C ARG A 11 -7.97 -19.58 6.82
N PRO A 12 -8.35 -18.30 6.90
CA PRO A 12 -7.59 -17.26 6.23
C PRO A 12 -6.18 -17.38 6.76
N ILE A 13 -5.23 -17.66 5.86
CA ILE A 13 -3.80 -17.73 6.17
C ILE A 13 -3.50 -16.37 6.78
N SER A 14 -3.25 -16.33 8.09
CA SER A 14 -2.99 -15.09 8.79
C SER A 14 -1.80 -14.42 8.10
N PRO A 15 -1.91 -13.13 7.73
CA PRO A 15 -0.81 -12.46 7.06
C PRO A 15 0.42 -12.54 7.97
N PRO A 16 1.62 -12.77 7.39
CA PRO A 16 2.84 -12.80 8.18
C PRO A 16 2.99 -11.48 8.94
N LEU A 17 3.59 -11.53 10.14
CA LEU A 17 3.73 -10.37 11.03
C LEU A 17 4.34 -9.15 10.31
N THR A 18 5.22 -9.40 9.36
CA THR A 18 5.84 -8.41 8.49
C THR A 18 4.84 -7.63 7.63
N SER A 19 3.82 -8.29 7.06
CA SER A 19 2.73 -7.66 6.29
C SER A 19 1.83 -6.79 7.19
N LEU A 20 1.57 -7.23 8.43
CA LEU A 20 0.84 -6.42 9.41
C LEU A 20 1.59 -5.12 9.78
N LEU A 21 2.90 -5.22 10.04
CA LEU A 21 3.73 -4.06 10.35
C LEU A 21 3.85 -3.08 9.18
N GLN A 22 3.95 -3.60 7.95
CA GLN A 22 3.94 -2.79 6.74
C GLN A 22 2.59 -2.08 6.59
N THR A 23 1.48 -2.78 6.76
CA THR A 23 0.11 -2.20 6.72
C THR A 23 -0.06 -1.04 7.70
N VAL A 24 0.36 -1.24 8.96
CA VAL A 24 0.32 -0.18 9.98
C VAL A 24 1.19 1.01 9.57
N SER A 25 2.38 0.75 9.02
CA SER A 25 3.30 1.80 8.58
C SER A 25 2.76 2.57 7.38
N ILE A 26 2.10 1.92 6.43
CA ILE A 26 1.44 2.59 5.30
C ILE A 26 0.36 3.54 5.81
N ASN A 27 -0.54 3.09 6.70
CA ASN A 27 -1.60 3.93 7.26
C ASN A 27 -1.04 5.09 8.12
N LYS A 28 0.08 4.89 8.80
CA LYS A 28 0.75 5.97 9.55
C LYS A 28 1.53 6.93 8.64
N ALA A 29 1.99 6.47 7.49
CA ALA A 29 2.69 7.30 6.51
C ALA A 29 1.73 8.10 5.64
N ILE A 30 0.60 7.51 5.24
CA ILE A 30 -0.39 8.09 4.32
C ILE A 30 -1.68 8.32 5.12
N ASN A 31 -1.82 9.52 5.68
CA ASN A 31 -2.99 9.95 6.44
C ASN A 31 -3.27 11.45 6.20
N ALA A 32 -4.47 11.89 6.55
CA ALA A 32 -4.95 13.25 6.29
C ALA A 32 -4.31 14.33 7.20
N GLN A 33 -3.44 13.97 8.14
CA GLN A 33 -2.82 14.94 9.04
C GLN A 33 -1.78 15.78 8.28
N GLU A 34 -1.78 17.10 8.42
CA GLU A 34 -0.83 18.01 7.75
C GLU A 34 0.56 18.02 8.43
N VAL A 35 1.12 16.83 8.60
CA VAL A 35 2.44 16.60 9.15
C VAL A 35 3.28 15.81 8.16
N ALA A 36 4.59 16.07 8.17
CA ALA A 36 5.54 15.36 7.34
C ALA A 36 5.48 13.83 7.58
N VAL A 37 5.74 13.06 6.53
CA VAL A 37 5.84 11.60 6.62
C VAL A 37 7.02 11.25 7.52
N LYS A 38 6.77 10.53 8.61
CA LYS A 38 7.84 10.08 9.51
C LYS A 38 8.71 9.05 8.79
N GLU A 39 10.01 9.30 8.76
CA GLU A 39 10.99 8.47 8.04
C GLU A 39 10.92 6.99 8.43
N LYS A 40 10.72 6.69 9.71
CA LYS A 40 10.57 5.31 10.20
C LYS A 40 9.48 4.53 9.47
N HIS A 41 8.34 5.16 9.15
CA HIS A 41 7.24 4.49 8.45
C HIS A 41 7.56 4.28 6.98
N ALA A 42 8.15 5.28 6.33
CA ALA A 42 8.63 5.13 4.95
C ALA A 42 9.68 4.02 4.84
N ARG A 43 10.64 3.93 5.77
CA ARG A 43 11.65 2.87 5.83
C ARG A 43 11.02 1.49 6.01
N THR A 44 10.03 1.35 6.89
CA THR A 44 9.28 0.09 7.04
C THR A 44 8.55 -0.30 5.75
N CYS A 45 7.95 0.67 5.04
CA CYS A 45 7.33 0.39 3.74
C CYS A 45 8.36 -0.15 2.73
N ILE A 46 9.53 0.47 2.62
CA ILE A 46 10.63 0.03 1.72
C ILE A 46 11.06 -1.39 2.07
N LEU A 47 11.40 -1.66 3.33
CA LEU A 47 11.83 -2.99 3.77
C LEU A 47 10.73 -4.05 3.57
N GLY A 48 9.47 -3.66 3.75
CA GLY A 48 8.31 -4.51 3.46
C GLY A 48 8.29 -4.99 2.01
N THR A 49 8.59 -4.11 1.05
CA THR A 49 8.64 -4.51 -0.37
C THR A 49 9.70 -5.57 -0.67
N HIS A 50 10.86 -5.50 0.00
CA HIS A 50 11.93 -6.48 -0.15
C HIS A 50 11.57 -7.84 0.46
N HIS A 51 10.83 -7.82 1.58
CA HIS A 51 10.35 -9.03 2.22
C HIS A 51 9.26 -9.73 1.40
N GLU A 52 8.32 -8.97 0.85
CA GLU A 52 7.22 -9.50 0.01
C GLU A 52 7.62 -9.72 -1.45
N LYS A 53 8.85 -9.35 -1.85
CA LYS A 53 9.36 -9.42 -3.23
C LYS A 53 8.51 -8.64 -4.25
N GLY A 54 7.89 -7.54 -3.83
CA GLY A 54 6.94 -6.77 -4.63
C GLY A 54 6.31 -5.62 -3.85
N ALA A 55 5.17 -5.11 -4.32
CA ALA A 55 4.42 -4.01 -3.68
C ALA A 55 2.97 -4.40 -3.34
N GLN A 56 2.71 -5.70 -3.15
CA GLN A 56 1.35 -6.24 -2.97
C GLN A 56 0.63 -5.58 -1.79
N THR A 57 1.25 -5.56 -0.61
CA THR A 57 0.66 -4.98 0.59
C THR A 57 0.46 -3.47 0.45
N PHE A 58 1.43 -2.77 -0.16
CA PHE A 58 1.33 -1.34 -0.42
C PHE A 58 0.08 -0.99 -1.22
N TRP A 59 -0.09 -1.61 -2.38
CA TRP A 59 -1.24 -1.35 -3.25
C TRP A 59 -2.58 -1.83 -2.64
N SER A 60 -2.58 -2.95 -1.92
CA SER A 60 -3.79 -3.43 -1.22
C SER A 60 -4.33 -2.43 -0.19
N VAL A 61 -3.44 -1.70 0.49
CA VAL A 61 -3.81 -0.67 1.46
C VAL A 61 -4.17 0.64 0.76
N VAL A 62 -3.33 1.10 -0.16
CA VAL A 62 -3.48 2.41 -0.82
C VAL A 62 -4.77 2.50 -1.64
N ASN A 63 -5.17 1.42 -2.30
CA ASN A 63 -6.40 1.40 -3.12
C ASN A 63 -7.69 1.58 -2.30
N ARG A 64 -7.60 1.51 -0.96
CA ARG A 64 -8.72 1.78 -0.05
C ARG A 64 -8.73 3.21 0.47
N LEU A 65 -7.70 4.00 0.16
CA LEU A 65 -7.58 5.39 0.61
C LEU A 65 -8.25 6.33 -0.40
N PRO A 66 -8.98 7.36 0.04
CA PRO A 66 -9.62 8.33 -0.83
C PRO A 66 -8.59 9.38 -1.33
N LEU A 67 -7.59 8.94 -2.10
CA LEU A 67 -6.48 9.80 -2.56
C LEU A 67 -6.97 10.98 -3.41
N SER A 68 -8.02 10.76 -4.22
CA SER A 68 -8.62 11.78 -5.08
C SER A 68 -9.27 12.93 -4.31
N GLY A 69 -9.84 12.66 -3.15
CA GLY A 69 -10.61 13.63 -2.36
C GLY A 69 -9.81 14.39 -1.32
N ASN A 70 -8.49 14.16 -1.22
CA ASN A 70 -7.67 14.78 -0.19
C ASN A 70 -6.22 14.98 -0.68
N ALA A 71 -5.86 16.25 -0.92
CA ALA A 71 -4.54 16.63 -1.42
C ALA A 71 -3.38 16.18 -0.50
N VAL A 72 -3.58 16.17 0.82
CA VAL A 72 -2.57 15.71 1.79
C VAL A 72 -2.34 14.21 1.66
N LEU A 73 -3.40 13.41 1.55
CA LEU A 73 -3.28 11.97 1.29
C LEU A 73 -2.56 11.71 -0.03
N CYS A 74 -2.98 12.40 -1.09
CA CYS A 74 -2.40 12.25 -2.42
C CYS A 74 -0.90 12.57 -2.43
N TRP A 75 -0.50 13.71 -1.84
CA TRP A 75 0.91 14.08 -1.73
C TRP A 75 1.72 13.06 -0.94
N LYS A 76 1.21 12.59 0.21
CA LYS A 76 1.91 11.57 1.02
C LYS A 76 2.02 10.24 0.31
N PHE A 77 0.99 9.84 -0.42
CA PHE A 77 1.05 8.70 -1.31
C PHE A 77 2.17 8.86 -2.32
N CYS A 78 2.23 9.97 -3.06
CA CYS A 78 3.28 10.21 -4.05
C CYS A 78 4.67 10.21 -3.43
N HIS A 79 4.82 10.80 -2.25
CA HIS A 79 6.07 10.83 -1.51
C HIS A 79 6.56 9.41 -1.14
N VAL A 80 5.69 8.60 -0.55
CA VAL A 80 6.03 7.22 -0.15
C VAL A 80 6.24 6.35 -1.40
N PHE A 81 5.38 6.47 -2.40
CA PHE A 81 5.45 5.70 -3.63
C PHE A 81 6.75 5.98 -4.41
N HIS A 82 7.15 7.25 -4.51
CA HIS A 82 8.43 7.62 -5.10
C HIS A 82 9.62 6.97 -4.39
N LYS A 83 9.61 6.92 -3.04
CA LYS A 83 10.63 6.20 -2.27
C LYS A 83 10.64 4.70 -2.56
N LEU A 84 9.47 4.07 -2.71
CA LEU A 84 9.39 2.65 -3.07
C LEU A 84 9.93 2.37 -4.46
N LEU A 85 9.67 3.25 -5.44
CA LEU A 85 10.23 3.11 -6.79
C LEU A 85 11.76 3.24 -6.81
N ARG A 86 12.32 4.07 -5.92
CA ARG A 86 13.76 4.32 -5.85
C ARG A 86 14.52 3.26 -5.05
N ASP A 87 14.02 2.92 -3.87
CA ASP A 87 14.77 2.14 -2.86
C ASP A 87 14.12 0.78 -2.53
N GLY A 88 12.92 0.52 -3.06
CA GLY A 88 12.17 -0.71 -2.84
C GLY A 88 12.66 -1.89 -3.67
N HIS A 89 11.93 -3.01 -3.59
CA HIS A 89 12.23 -4.20 -4.37
C HIS A 89 12.09 -3.92 -5.89
N SER A 90 12.89 -4.58 -6.73
CA SER A 90 12.88 -4.35 -8.19
C SER A 90 11.52 -4.62 -8.85
N ASN A 91 10.70 -5.52 -8.28
CA ASN A 91 9.35 -5.79 -8.75
C ASN A 91 8.34 -4.68 -8.42
N VAL A 92 8.64 -3.73 -7.52
CA VAL A 92 7.74 -2.61 -7.22
C VAL A 92 7.35 -1.89 -8.51
N LEU A 93 8.30 -1.62 -9.40
CA LEU A 93 8.02 -0.98 -10.68
C LEU A 93 7.06 -1.82 -11.53
N LYS A 94 7.34 -3.12 -11.68
CA LYS A 94 6.51 -4.05 -12.47
C LYS A 94 5.09 -4.17 -11.94
N ASP A 95 4.96 -4.35 -10.62
CA ASP A 95 3.68 -4.43 -9.92
C ASP A 95 2.86 -3.14 -10.04
N SER A 96 3.54 -2.01 -10.20
CA SER A 96 2.91 -0.69 -10.26
C SER A 96 2.42 -0.30 -11.65
N VAL A 97 2.89 -0.95 -12.72
CA VAL A 97 2.45 -0.66 -14.09
C VAL A 97 0.94 -0.81 -14.25
N ARG A 98 0.32 -1.79 -13.57
CA ARG A 98 -1.13 -2.02 -13.62
C ARG A 98 -1.97 -0.86 -13.06
N TYR A 99 -1.37 0.03 -12.27
CA TYR A 99 -2.02 1.21 -11.69
C TYR A 99 -1.72 2.51 -12.46
N LYS A 100 -1.11 2.44 -13.65
CA LYS A 100 -0.76 3.61 -14.46
C LYS A 100 -1.95 4.53 -14.73
N ASN A 101 -3.13 3.96 -14.98
CA ASN A 101 -4.34 4.74 -15.24
C ASN A 101 -4.78 5.52 -13.99
N GLU A 102 -4.84 4.85 -12.83
CA GLU A 102 -5.16 5.50 -11.55
C GLU A 102 -4.14 6.61 -11.20
N LEU A 103 -2.85 6.37 -11.45
CA LEU A 103 -1.79 7.37 -11.29
C LEU A 103 -1.99 8.58 -12.22
N SER A 104 -2.37 8.33 -13.47
CA SER A 104 -2.67 9.39 -14.45
C SER A 104 -3.90 10.19 -14.04
N ASP A 105 -4.96 9.54 -13.57
CA ASP A 105 -6.17 10.21 -13.12
C ASP A 105 -5.91 11.07 -11.88
N MET A 106 -5.09 10.58 -10.94
CA MET A 106 -4.62 11.38 -9.80
C MET A 106 -3.90 12.66 -10.21
N SER A 107 -3.05 12.60 -11.24
CA SER A 107 -2.34 13.79 -11.72
C SER A 107 -3.27 14.87 -12.29
N ARG A 108 -4.41 14.48 -12.87
CA ARG A 108 -5.38 15.42 -13.46
C ARG A 108 -6.11 16.24 -12.41
N MET A 109 -6.29 15.69 -11.21
CA MET A 109 -6.98 16.38 -10.10
C MET A 109 -6.14 17.48 -9.46
N TRP A 110 -4.82 17.51 -9.71
CA TRP A 110 -3.94 18.53 -9.14
C TRP A 110 -3.96 19.85 -9.91
N PHE A 111 -4.44 19.84 -11.16
CA PHE A 111 -4.55 21.03 -11.99
C PHE A 111 -5.97 21.63 -11.99
N SER A 112 -6.92 21.00 -11.28
CA SER A 112 -8.32 21.46 -11.19
C SER A 112 -8.66 22.15 -9.87
N ALA A 113 -7.65 22.52 -9.07
CA ALA A 113 -7.80 23.29 -7.84
C ALA A 113 -7.41 24.75 -8.07
#